data_AF-A0A972E5S7-F1
#
_entry.id   AF-A0A972E5S7-F1
#
_cell.length_a   1.000
_cell.length_b   1.000
_cell.length_c   1.000
_cell.angle_alpha   90.00
_cell.angle_beta   90.00
_cell.angle_gamma   90.00
#
_symmetry.space_group_name_H-M   'P 1'
#
loop_
_entity.id
_entity.type
_entity.pdbx_description
1 polymer ?
#
loop_
_entity_poly.entity_id
_entity_poly.type
_entity_poly.pdbx_seq_one_letter_code
_entity_poly.pdbx_strand_id
1 'polypeptide(L)'
;MQTKSKFLFVFTALTMLCLTSCNFGSPKDQLLEDIKNAPVETDETILDHVIVRNADTGVYGNIYLPEEVNGATITWWSSDRNTIYPKEGDVAPGEVTRSTSDKVVELKAKIEKDGQITKYEQDVLVKGLPYVPEDEDYEAYLFAHFVGEGYGKTENGQRVATGEQMFFALADVGEGLKFKDMNGSTMNNLKPVLSSTVGERGVRDPFLLRSPEGDSFYLIATDLSVYTRGGWGSNNGAQKFTITGSRAITLWESHDLVNWTEGRLIEVAHPMAGMAWAPEMIYSEETGEYVIFFSSTILNEARNAIIERDCIYYTTTRDFVHFTKTKKFLKNQPYPNGGEDPQKASDSPQAINNNERKIIDAAVMKIGDYYYSATKDGDNHEQNGGILVQRTTDLFDIDSWEKVFDLDELGFQVQGRTANNTCLEGPEWFYLNKADRQDPDVPEIGLMADFYANTSVGYIPFSTTDIEDTTNANGSWRQPTYSWDAQIKRHGTILRVTVEEAERLKEAYPITAK
;
A
#
# COMPACT_ATOMS: atom_id res chain seq x y z
N MET A 1 -48.13 -39.16 -52.59
CA MET A 1 -47.63 -38.14 -53.53
C MET A 1 -46.30 -37.63 -52.95
N GLN A 2 -45.12 -38.12 -53.35
CA GLN A 2 -44.32 -37.68 -54.52
C GLN A 2 -44.33 -36.14 -54.65
N THR A 3 -43.20 -35.43 -54.61
CA THR A 3 -42.04 -35.49 -55.54
C THR A 3 -40.77 -34.85 -54.94
N LYS A 4 -39.60 -35.52 -55.01
CA LYS A 4 -38.40 -35.28 -55.88
C LYS A 4 -37.68 -33.92 -55.66
N SER A 5 -36.45 -33.87 -55.13
CA SER A 5 -35.11 -34.24 -55.68
C SER A 5 -34.34 -33.03 -56.20
N LYS A 6 -33.10 -32.82 -55.71
CA LYS A 6 -31.88 -32.82 -56.55
C LYS A 6 -30.58 -32.68 -55.73
N PHE A 7 -29.67 -33.60 -56.04
CA PHE A 7 -28.24 -33.66 -55.74
C PHE A 7 -27.46 -32.51 -56.39
N LEU A 8 -26.34 -32.12 -55.76
CA LEU A 8 -25.12 -31.77 -56.50
C LEU A 8 -23.87 -32.15 -55.70
N PHE A 9 -23.11 -33.09 -56.27
CA PHE A 9 -21.75 -33.47 -55.87
C PHE A 9 -20.76 -32.53 -56.58
N VAL A 10 -19.74 -32.04 -55.88
CA VAL A 10 -18.48 -31.62 -56.49
C VAL A 10 -17.34 -32.24 -55.68
N PHE A 11 -16.63 -33.15 -56.35
CA PHE A 11 -15.33 -33.68 -55.95
C PHE A 11 -14.27 -32.61 -56.22
N THR A 12 -13.39 -32.35 -55.25
CA THR A 12 -12.09 -31.75 -55.52
C THR A 12 -11.00 -32.54 -54.80
N ALA A 13 -9.97 -32.88 -55.55
CA ALA A 13 -8.99 -33.91 -55.28
C ALA A 13 -8.11 -33.63 -54.06
N LEU A 14 -7.96 -34.66 -53.22
CA LEU A 14 -6.96 -34.75 -52.18
C LEU A 14 -5.58 -34.86 -52.84
N THR A 15 -4.78 -33.79 -52.80
CA THR A 15 -3.36 -33.86 -53.16
C THR A 15 -2.63 -34.32 -51.90
N MET A 16 -2.23 -35.59 -51.89
CA MET A 16 -1.47 -36.20 -50.82
C MET A 16 -0.03 -35.65 -50.90
N LEU A 17 0.22 -34.52 -50.23
CA LEU A 17 1.60 -34.12 -49.94
C LEU A 17 2.07 -34.99 -48.76
N CYS A 18 3.02 -35.87 -49.07
CA CYS A 18 3.82 -36.58 -48.10
C CYS A 18 4.69 -35.55 -47.36
N LEU A 19 4.17 -34.96 -46.29
CA LEU A 19 4.99 -34.28 -45.29
C LEU A 19 5.56 -35.38 -44.40
N THR A 20 6.84 -35.67 -44.59
CA THR A 20 7.69 -36.24 -43.55
C THR A 20 7.39 -35.55 -42.24
N SER A 21 6.83 -36.29 -41.28
CA SER A 21 6.61 -35.82 -39.92
C SER A 21 7.97 -35.55 -39.27
N CYS A 22 8.44 -34.31 -39.38
CA CYS A 22 9.39 -33.80 -38.41
C CYS A 22 8.63 -33.77 -37.07
N ASN A 23 9.07 -34.61 -36.16
CA ASN A 23 8.53 -34.75 -34.82
C ASN A 23 8.93 -33.52 -33.99
N PHE A 24 8.35 -32.35 -34.30
CA PHE A 24 8.44 -31.20 -33.41
C PHE A 24 7.54 -31.52 -32.21
N GLY A 25 8.14 -31.69 -31.03
CA GLY A 25 7.41 -31.85 -29.78
C GLY A 25 6.44 -30.69 -29.54
N SER A 26 5.56 -30.81 -28.56
CA SER A 26 4.71 -29.68 -28.19
C SER A 26 5.58 -28.46 -27.81
N PRO A 27 5.07 -27.21 -27.87
CA PRO A 27 5.82 -26.04 -27.43
C PRO A 27 6.40 -26.18 -25.99
N LYS A 28 5.71 -26.94 -25.13
CA LYS A 28 6.17 -27.29 -23.79
C LYS A 28 7.36 -28.25 -23.80
N ASP A 29 7.36 -29.24 -24.69
CA ASP A 29 8.48 -30.18 -24.85
C ASP A 29 9.72 -29.47 -25.41
N GLN A 30 9.53 -28.51 -26.32
CA GLN A 30 10.62 -27.70 -26.85
C GLN A 30 11.23 -26.79 -25.78
N LEU A 31 10.41 -26.12 -24.96
CA LEU A 31 10.89 -25.28 -23.87
C LEU A 31 11.75 -26.07 -22.87
N LEU A 32 11.28 -27.26 -22.48
CA LEU A 32 12.04 -28.12 -21.57
C LEU A 32 13.34 -28.63 -22.17
N GLU A 33 13.36 -28.96 -23.46
CA GLU A 33 14.58 -29.39 -24.15
C GLU A 33 15.57 -28.23 -24.29
N ASP A 34 15.11 -27.02 -24.59
CA ASP A 34 15.94 -25.80 -24.59
C ASP A 34 16.57 -25.58 -23.22
N ILE A 35 15.77 -25.61 -22.14
CA ILE A 35 16.25 -25.44 -20.76
C ILE A 35 17.24 -26.55 -20.40
N LYS A 36 16.96 -27.80 -20.78
CA LYS A 36 17.84 -28.93 -20.47
C LYS A 36 19.24 -28.78 -21.10
N ASN A 37 19.30 -28.23 -22.30
CA ASN A 37 20.55 -28.07 -23.06
C ASN A 37 21.26 -26.73 -22.80
N ALA A 38 20.62 -25.78 -22.11
CA ALA A 38 21.19 -24.47 -21.80
C ALA A 38 22.16 -24.51 -20.60
N PRO A 39 23.25 -23.72 -20.62
CA PRO A 39 24.10 -23.49 -19.46
C PRO A 39 23.35 -22.74 -18.34
N VAL A 40 23.74 -22.99 -17.09
CA VAL A 40 23.20 -22.34 -15.89
C VAL A 40 23.74 -20.92 -15.69
N GLU A 41 24.93 -20.63 -16.23
CA GLU A 41 25.61 -19.36 -16.02
C GLU A 41 24.92 -18.24 -16.83
N THR A 42 24.06 -17.48 -16.15
CA THR A 42 23.38 -16.29 -16.66
C THR A 42 24.11 -15.03 -16.18
N ASP A 43 24.06 -13.96 -16.98
CA ASP A 43 24.48 -12.61 -16.60
C ASP A 43 23.84 -12.22 -15.25
N GLU A 44 24.65 -11.85 -14.26
CA GLU A 44 24.18 -11.50 -12.90
C GLU A 44 23.12 -10.38 -12.94
N THR A 45 23.23 -9.44 -13.90
CA THR A 45 22.26 -8.35 -14.08
C THR A 45 20.89 -8.81 -14.56
N ILE A 46 20.75 -10.06 -15.00
CA ILE A 46 19.46 -10.70 -15.31
C ILE A 46 19.07 -11.64 -14.18
N LEU A 47 20.06 -12.38 -13.64
CA LEU A 47 19.83 -13.38 -12.60
C LEU A 47 19.14 -12.79 -11.37
N ASP A 48 19.57 -11.60 -10.93
CA ASP A 48 19.00 -10.89 -9.77
C ASP A 48 17.49 -10.60 -9.91
N HIS A 49 16.96 -10.55 -11.14
CA HIS A 49 15.55 -10.28 -11.42
C HIS A 49 14.68 -11.53 -11.60
N VAL A 50 15.30 -12.68 -11.84
CA VAL A 50 14.58 -13.97 -12.02
C VAL A 50 14.58 -14.80 -10.74
N ILE A 51 15.33 -14.39 -9.71
CA ILE A 51 15.29 -15.06 -8.41
C ILE A 51 13.90 -14.90 -7.78
N VAL A 52 13.28 -16.03 -7.45
CA VAL A 52 12.04 -16.04 -6.68
C VAL A 52 12.37 -15.78 -5.22
N ARG A 53 11.88 -14.66 -4.69
CA ARG A 53 12.07 -14.29 -3.29
C ARG A 53 11.48 -15.36 -2.36
N ASN A 54 12.22 -15.72 -1.32
CA ASN A 54 11.82 -16.70 -0.29
C ASN A 54 11.47 -18.08 -0.87
N ALA A 55 12.04 -18.47 -2.02
CA ALA A 55 11.73 -19.74 -2.66
C ALA A 55 11.95 -20.95 -1.73
N ASP A 56 12.94 -20.91 -0.85
CA ASP A 56 13.27 -21.99 0.08
C ASP A 56 12.54 -21.89 1.43
N THR A 57 12.24 -20.67 1.87
CA THR A 57 11.66 -20.37 3.18
C THR A 57 10.13 -20.29 3.16
N GLY A 58 9.54 -19.98 2.01
CA GLY A 58 8.10 -19.96 1.81
C GLY A 58 7.61 -18.78 0.99
N VAL A 59 6.82 -19.07 -0.04
CA VAL A 59 5.99 -18.11 -0.78
C VAL A 59 4.57 -18.12 -0.21
N TYR A 60 4.07 -16.92 0.13
CA TYR A 60 2.79 -16.69 0.81
C TYR A 60 1.77 -15.94 -0.06
N GLY A 61 2.04 -15.81 -1.36
CA GLY A 61 1.18 -15.07 -2.29
C GLY A 61 1.79 -15.03 -3.67
N ASN A 62 1.27 -14.14 -4.52
CA ASN A 62 1.78 -13.97 -5.88
C ASN A 62 3.27 -13.59 -5.91
N ILE A 63 3.98 -14.10 -6.91
CA ILE A 63 5.41 -13.87 -7.11
C ILE A 63 5.67 -13.06 -8.39
N TYR A 64 6.83 -12.44 -8.47
CA TYR A 64 7.29 -11.77 -9.68
C TYR A 64 8.00 -12.76 -10.60
N LEU A 65 7.45 -12.96 -11.79
CA LEU A 65 8.06 -13.75 -12.86
C LEU A 65 8.19 -12.86 -14.11
N PRO A 66 9.33 -12.19 -14.35
CA PRO A 66 9.45 -11.29 -15.49
C PRO A 66 9.42 -12.05 -16.82
N GLU A 67 8.89 -11.44 -17.85
CA GLU A 67 8.98 -11.95 -19.24
C GLU A 67 10.13 -11.29 -20.02
N GLU A 68 10.60 -10.13 -19.57
CA GLU A 68 11.72 -9.41 -20.15
C GLU A 68 12.53 -8.69 -19.07
N VAL A 69 13.86 -8.80 -19.13
CA VAL A 69 14.79 -8.09 -18.25
C VAL A 69 16.02 -7.69 -19.05
N ASN A 70 16.39 -6.41 -19.05
CA ASN A 70 17.65 -5.92 -19.64
C ASN A 70 17.91 -6.44 -21.08
N GLY A 71 16.85 -6.49 -21.90
CA GLY A 71 16.86 -6.97 -23.29
C GLY A 71 16.90 -8.49 -23.45
N ALA A 72 16.83 -9.26 -22.37
CA ALA A 72 16.64 -10.70 -22.41
C ALA A 72 15.16 -11.05 -22.35
N THR A 73 14.72 -12.04 -23.13
CA THR A 73 13.41 -12.66 -23.04
C THR A 73 13.46 -13.83 -22.06
N ILE A 74 12.48 -13.91 -21.16
CA ILE A 74 12.37 -14.97 -20.16
C ILE A 74 11.09 -15.75 -20.41
N THR A 75 11.20 -17.08 -20.48
CA THR A 75 10.05 -17.98 -20.62
C THR A 75 10.03 -18.97 -19.48
N TRP A 76 8.95 -18.96 -18.71
CA TRP A 76 8.80 -19.76 -17.50
C TRP A 76 8.16 -21.13 -17.75
N TRP A 77 8.60 -22.11 -16.97
CA TRP A 77 8.01 -23.43 -16.87
C TRP A 77 7.80 -23.76 -15.40
N SER A 78 6.66 -24.38 -15.10
CA SER A 78 6.30 -24.86 -13.76
C SER A 78 5.97 -26.35 -13.86
N SER A 79 6.46 -27.12 -12.88
CA SER A 79 6.11 -28.53 -12.66
C SER A 79 4.64 -28.69 -12.25
N ASP A 80 4.05 -27.65 -11.65
CA ASP A 80 2.63 -27.58 -11.33
C ASP A 80 2.03 -26.21 -11.64
N ARG A 81 1.40 -26.13 -12.82
CA ARG A 81 0.76 -24.92 -13.33
C ARG A 81 -0.49 -24.50 -12.57
N ASN A 82 -1.09 -25.40 -11.79
CA ASN A 82 -2.24 -25.07 -10.95
C ASN A 82 -1.83 -24.44 -9.62
N THR A 83 -0.53 -24.42 -9.29
CA THR A 83 -0.01 -23.82 -8.05
C THR A 83 0.84 -22.59 -8.33
N ILE A 84 1.78 -22.64 -9.28
CA ILE A 84 2.49 -21.44 -9.75
C ILE A 84 2.21 -21.32 -11.24
N TYR A 85 1.57 -20.22 -11.62
CA TYR A 85 1.11 -19.99 -12.97
C TYR A 85 2.17 -19.25 -13.81
N PRO A 86 2.86 -19.91 -14.75
CA PRO A 86 3.96 -19.29 -15.50
C PRO A 86 3.49 -18.44 -16.70
N LYS A 87 2.19 -18.10 -16.79
CA LYS A 87 1.43 -17.45 -17.90
C LYS A 87 0.67 -18.38 -18.85
N GLU A 88 -0.61 -18.08 -19.09
CA GLU A 88 -1.38 -18.44 -20.28
C GLU A 88 -2.32 -17.28 -20.67
N GLY A 89 -2.40 -16.93 -21.96
CA GLY A 89 -3.16 -15.77 -22.43
C GLY A 89 -2.55 -14.43 -22.00
N ASP A 90 -3.40 -13.47 -21.65
CA ASP A 90 -3.02 -12.09 -21.30
C ASP A 90 -2.78 -11.87 -19.80
N VAL A 91 -2.88 -12.93 -18.98
CA VAL A 91 -2.63 -12.86 -17.52
C VAL A 91 -1.13 -12.81 -17.25
N ALA A 92 -0.70 -11.91 -16.37
CA ALA A 92 0.71 -11.82 -15.98
C ALA A 92 1.18 -13.09 -15.23
N PRO A 93 2.36 -13.64 -15.57
CA PRO A 93 2.91 -14.82 -14.89
C PRO A 93 3.19 -14.56 -13.41
N GLY A 94 3.16 -15.60 -12.59
CA GLY A 94 3.50 -15.55 -11.17
C GLY A 94 2.31 -15.51 -10.23
N GLU A 95 1.09 -15.73 -10.73
CA GLU A 95 -0.05 -16.01 -9.86
C GLU A 95 0.17 -17.32 -9.09
N VAL A 96 -0.12 -17.31 -7.79
CA VAL A 96 0.06 -18.45 -6.90
C VAL A 96 -1.28 -18.87 -6.33
N THR A 97 -1.65 -20.13 -6.54
CA THR A 97 -2.81 -20.75 -5.88
C THR A 97 -2.31 -21.71 -4.82
N ARG A 98 -2.51 -21.36 -3.55
CA ARG A 98 -2.07 -22.16 -2.41
C ARG A 98 -3.10 -23.22 -2.04
N SER A 99 -2.62 -24.36 -1.54
CA SER A 99 -3.47 -25.44 -0.99
C SER A 99 -3.42 -25.42 0.54
N THR A 100 -4.16 -26.25 1.26
CA THR A 100 -4.12 -26.29 2.74
C THR A 100 -2.82 -26.86 3.32
N SER A 101 -1.95 -27.42 2.49
CA SER A 101 -0.63 -27.92 2.91
C SER A 101 0.49 -27.29 2.09
N ASP A 102 1.67 -27.21 2.70
CA ASP A 102 2.90 -26.84 2.01
C ASP A 102 3.13 -27.72 0.78
N LYS A 103 3.67 -27.12 -0.28
CA LYS A 103 3.94 -27.79 -1.54
C LYS A 103 5.20 -27.23 -2.19
N VAL A 104 6.06 -28.12 -2.66
CA VAL A 104 7.24 -27.73 -3.45
C VAL A 104 6.89 -27.80 -4.93
N VAL A 105 7.18 -26.71 -5.66
CA VAL A 105 7.00 -26.59 -7.10
C VAL A 105 8.36 -26.30 -7.72
N GLU A 106 8.86 -27.21 -8.56
CA GLU A 106 10.02 -26.95 -9.42
C GLU A 106 9.63 -25.89 -10.46
N LEU A 107 10.38 -24.79 -10.47
CA LEU A 107 10.22 -23.67 -11.40
C LEU A 107 11.50 -23.52 -12.23
N LYS A 108 11.33 -23.29 -13.53
CA LYS A 108 12.43 -23.11 -14.47
C LYS A 108 12.18 -21.93 -15.38
N ALA A 109 13.24 -21.27 -15.80
CA ALA A 109 13.19 -20.24 -16.81
C ALA A 109 14.21 -20.52 -17.92
N LYS A 110 13.77 -20.38 -19.17
CA LYS A 110 14.64 -20.17 -20.32
C LYS A 110 14.91 -18.67 -20.42
N ILE A 111 16.19 -18.28 -20.49
CA ILE A 111 16.61 -16.87 -20.58
C ILE A 111 17.37 -16.70 -21.89
N GLU A 112 16.85 -15.89 -22.81
CA GLU A 112 17.39 -15.69 -24.15
C GLU A 112 17.80 -14.24 -24.37
N LYS A 113 19.07 -13.98 -24.68
CA LYS A 113 19.62 -12.64 -24.98
C LYS A 113 20.65 -12.74 -26.09
N ASP A 114 20.52 -11.89 -27.12
CA ASP A 114 21.44 -11.86 -28.27
C ASP A 114 21.67 -13.23 -28.93
N GLY A 115 20.64 -14.09 -28.94
CA GLY A 115 20.69 -15.45 -29.48
C GLY A 115 21.41 -16.48 -28.59
N GLN A 116 21.88 -16.09 -27.41
CA GLN A 116 22.39 -17.00 -26.38
C GLN A 116 21.26 -17.39 -25.43
N ILE A 117 21.20 -18.68 -25.10
CA ILE A 117 20.23 -19.22 -24.15
C ILE A 117 20.98 -19.65 -22.89
N THR A 118 20.48 -19.21 -21.74
CA THR A 118 20.86 -19.67 -20.40
C THR A 118 19.60 -20.11 -19.65
N LYS A 119 19.75 -20.58 -18.41
CA LYS A 119 18.60 -21.04 -17.62
C LYS A 119 18.68 -20.69 -16.15
N TYR A 120 17.51 -20.63 -15.55
CA TYR A 120 17.30 -20.60 -14.09
C TYR A 120 16.45 -21.81 -13.69
N GLU A 121 16.80 -22.48 -12.60
CA GLU A 121 16.06 -23.62 -12.05
C GLU A 121 16.04 -23.49 -10.52
N GLN A 122 14.87 -23.54 -9.91
CA GLN A 122 14.70 -23.39 -8.46
C GLN A 122 13.47 -24.17 -7.99
N ASP A 123 13.61 -24.90 -6.88
CA ASP A 123 12.47 -25.42 -6.14
C ASP A 123 11.86 -24.29 -5.29
N VAL A 124 10.55 -24.09 -5.42
CA VAL A 124 9.79 -23.08 -4.70
C VAL A 124 8.84 -23.75 -3.71
N LEU A 125 9.04 -23.49 -2.42
CA LEU A 125 8.14 -23.86 -1.34
C LEU A 125 6.96 -22.89 -1.31
N VAL A 126 5.81 -23.34 -1.77
CA VAL A 126 4.53 -22.65 -1.63
C VAL A 126 3.90 -23.07 -0.31
N LYS A 127 3.62 -22.10 0.56
CA LYS A 127 3.10 -22.36 1.90
C LYS A 127 1.62 -22.74 1.86
N GLY A 128 1.21 -23.63 2.76
CA GLY A 128 -0.21 -23.96 2.91
C GLY A 128 -1.03 -22.76 3.35
N LEU A 129 -2.24 -22.58 2.83
CA LEU A 129 -3.15 -21.50 3.23
C LEU A 129 -3.48 -21.59 4.73
N PRO A 130 -3.45 -20.46 5.44
CA PRO A 130 -3.94 -20.37 6.80
C PRO A 130 -5.47 -20.41 6.81
N TYR A 131 -6.05 -20.37 8.01
CA TYR A 131 -7.40 -19.86 8.16
C TYR A 131 -7.40 -18.35 7.84
N VAL A 132 -8.23 -17.92 6.88
CA VAL A 132 -8.44 -16.51 6.57
C VAL A 132 -9.53 -15.99 7.49
N PRO A 133 -9.25 -15.00 8.38
CA PRO A 133 -10.28 -14.53 9.30
C PRO A 133 -11.40 -13.80 8.59
N GLU A 134 -12.63 -14.16 8.93
CA GLU A 134 -13.86 -13.54 8.48
C GLU A 134 -14.28 -12.41 9.43
N ASP A 135 -15.36 -11.71 9.10
CA ASP A 135 -15.82 -10.54 9.83
C ASP A 135 -16.08 -10.80 11.33
N GLU A 136 -16.59 -11.98 11.66
CA GLU A 136 -16.88 -12.44 13.03
C GLU A 136 -15.63 -12.74 13.87
N ASP A 137 -14.48 -13.00 13.24
CA ASP A 137 -13.26 -13.41 13.97
C ASP A 137 -12.52 -12.21 14.58
N TYR A 138 -12.82 -11.01 14.11
CA TYR A 138 -12.20 -9.78 14.56
C TYR A 138 -12.91 -9.21 15.79
N GLU A 139 -12.19 -9.16 16.92
CA GLU A 139 -12.73 -8.70 18.21
C GLU A 139 -11.89 -7.60 18.87
N ALA A 140 -10.71 -7.28 18.33
CA ALA A 140 -9.82 -6.24 18.85
C ALA A 140 -9.24 -5.39 17.71
N TYR A 141 -8.55 -4.30 18.07
CA TYR A 141 -7.87 -3.41 17.12
C TYR A 141 -6.41 -3.16 17.53
N LEU A 142 -5.50 -3.30 16.58
CA LEU A 142 -4.12 -2.84 16.68
C LEU A 142 -3.98 -1.50 15.94
N PHE A 143 -3.42 -0.49 16.60
CA PHE A 143 -3.09 0.78 15.98
C PHE A 143 -1.57 0.92 15.86
N ALA A 144 -1.06 0.93 14.63
CA ALA A 144 0.30 1.32 14.31
C ALA A 144 0.40 2.84 14.14
N HIS A 145 1.27 3.50 14.90
CA HIS A 145 1.37 4.96 14.90
C HIS A 145 2.80 5.44 15.20
N PHE A 146 3.02 6.75 15.05
CA PHE A 146 4.17 7.46 15.62
C PHE A 146 3.71 8.54 16.60
N VAL A 147 4.66 9.22 17.26
CA VAL A 147 4.37 10.25 18.29
C VAL A 147 4.83 11.64 17.85
N GLY A 148 5.97 11.73 17.16
CA GLY A 148 6.50 12.96 16.56
C GLY A 148 7.82 13.45 17.16
N GLU A 149 8.44 14.39 16.45
CA GLU A 149 9.80 14.93 16.67
C GLU A 149 9.99 15.70 18.00
N GLY A 150 8.89 16.10 18.64
CA GLY A 150 8.90 16.80 19.93
C GLY A 150 9.19 15.89 21.11
N TYR A 151 9.10 14.57 20.93
CA TYR A 151 9.08 13.58 22.00
C TYR A 151 10.26 12.59 21.86
N GLY A 152 10.87 12.24 22.99
CA GLY A 152 12.02 11.32 22.99
C GLY A 152 12.99 11.50 24.15
N LYS A 153 13.82 10.49 24.37
CA LYS A 153 14.90 10.55 25.37
C LYS A 153 16.06 11.40 24.89
N THR A 154 16.75 11.98 25.86
CA THR A 154 18.11 12.47 25.69
C THR A 154 19.06 11.37 26.15
N GLU A 155 19.87 10.82 25.26
CA GLU A 155 20.95 9.90 25.59
C GLU A 155 22.27 10.68 25.67
N ASN A 156 22.94 10.65 26.83
CA ASN A 156 24.23 11.34 27.06
C ASN A 156 24.23 12.85 26.73
N GLY A 157 23.10 13.54 26.94
CA GLY A 157 22.96 14.95 26.57
C GLY A 157 22.64 15.21 25.10
N GLN A 158 22.51 14.16 24.28
CA GLN A 158 22.07 14.22 22.88
C GLN A 158 20.66 13.64 22.74
N ARG A 159 19.71 14.42 22.22
CA ARG A 159 18.36 13.93 21.93
C ARG A 159 18.41 12.91 20.78
N VAL A 160 17.75 11.76 20.96
CA VAL A 160 17.51 10.75 19.92
C VAL A 160 16.07 10.86 19.42
N ALA A 161 15.83 10.68 18.11
CA ALA A 161 14.53 10.82 17.43
C ALA A 161 13.55 9.67 17.75
N THR A 162 13.43 9.31 19.03
CA THR A 162 12.65 8.16 19.50
C THR A 162 11.15 8.32 19.27
N GLY A 163 10.62 9.55 19.22
CA GLY A 163 9.23 9.81 18.84
C GLY A 163 8.93 9.64 17.35
N GLU A 164 9.96 9.59 16.50
CA GLU A 164 9.86 9.32 15.06
C GLU A 164 10.20 7.84 14.77
N GLN A 165 9.57 6.94 15.54
CA GLN A 165 9.69 5.48 15.42
C GLN A 165 8.30 4.85 15.55
N MET A 166 8.17 3.54 15.32
CA MET A 166 6.85 2.89 15.25
C MET A 166 6.42 2.38 16.62
N PHE A 167 5.21 2.74 17.01
CA PHE A 167 4.58 2.36 18.27
C PHE A 167 3.27 1.65 17.98
N PHE A 168 2.91 0.71 18.84
CA PHE A 168 1.63 0.03 18.80
C PHE A 168 0.77 0.42 20.00
N ALA A 169 -0.53 0.52 19.77
CA ALA A 169 -1.54 0.54 20.81
C ALA A 169 -2.62 -0.48 20.51
N LEU A 170 -3.17 -1.12 21.54
CA LEU A 170 -4.20 -2.14 21.39
C LEU A 170 -5.48 -1.67 22.04
N ALA A 171 -6.59 -1.72 21.31
CA ALA A 171 -7.91 -1.76 21.91
C ALA A 171 -8.34 -3.22 21.97
N ASP A 172 -8.36 -3.76 23.20
CA ASP A 172 -8.55 -5.18 23.47
C ASP A 172 -10.03 -5.60 23.30
N VAL A 173 -10.28 -6.90 23.37
CA VAL A 173 -11.62 -7.48 23.20
C VAL A 173 -12.64 -6.81 24.11
N GLY A 174 -13.70 -6.27 23.50
CA GLY A 174 -14.81 -5.60 24.19
C GLY A 174 -14.53 -4.17 24.66
N GLU A 175 -13.39 -3.58 24.32
CA GLU A 175 -13.04 -2.19 24.70
C GLU A 175 -13.52 -1.14 23.68
N GLY A 176 -13.91 -1.56 22.46
CA GLY A 176 -14.22 -0.67 21.35
C GLY A 176 -12.99 0.11 20.89
N LEU A 177 -13.12 1.40 20.58
CA LEU A 177 -11.99 2.24 20.17
C LEU A 177 -11.22 2.86 21.37
N LYS A 178 -11.01 2.09 22.43
CA LYS A 178 -10.25 2.51 23.63
C LYS A 178 -8.89 1.84 23.65
N PHE A 179 -7.90 2.54 23.12
CA PHE A 179 -6.56 2.01 22.93
C PHE A 179 -5.71 2.17 24.18
N LYS A 180 -4.85 1.18 24.43
CA LYS A 180 -3.81 1.15 25.48
C LYS A 180 -2.43 1.05 24.84
N ASP A 181 -1.47 1.83 25.34
CA ASP A 181 -0.12 1.84 24.78
C ASP A 181 0.60 0.51 25.05
N MET A 182 1.24 -0.05 24.02
CA MET A 182 1.94 -1.33 24.12
C MET A 182 3.43 -1.16 24.42
N ASN A 183 4.12 -2.29 24.59
CA ASN A 183 5.57 -2.38 24.81
C ASN A 183 6.07 -1.65 26.06
N GLY A 184 5.18 -1.44 27.03
CA GLY A 184 5.42 -0.67 28.24
C GLY A 184 5.84 0.79 27.96
N SER A 185 5.39 1.35 26.84
CA SER A 185 5.72 2.71 26.41
C SER A 185 4.87 3.74 27.18
N THR A 186 5.46 4.89 27.50
CA THR A 186 4.76 6.04 28.09
C THR A 186 5.32 7.35 27.52
N MET A 187 4.62 8.47 27.71
CA MET A 187 5.13 9.78 27.25
C MET A 187 6.48 10.19 27.85
N ASN A 188 6.82 9.70 29.05
CA ASN A 188 8.11 9.97 29.70
C ASN A 188 9.18 8.91 29.40
N ASN A 189 8.78 7.79 28.79
CA ASN A 189 9.66 6.65 28.52
C ASN A 189 9.17 5.93 27.26
N LEU A 190 9.38 6.57 26.11
CA LEU A 190 9.00 6.01 24.82
C LEU A 190 9.80 4.72 24.54
N LYS A 191 9.09 3.66 24.17
CA LYS A 191 9.64 2.36 23.76
C LYS A 191 8.99 1.92 22.44
N PRO A 192 9.59 2.25 21.30
CA PRO A 192 9.05 1.84 20.01
C PRO A 192 9.07 0.32 19.87
N VAL A 193 8.12 -0.22 19.11
CA VAL A 193 8.08 -1.64 18.71
C VAL A 193 9.06 -1.88 17.57
N LEU A 194 9.04 -1.01 16.55
CA LEU A 194 9.97 -1.05 15.42
C LEU A 194 10.76 0.24 15.34
N SER A 195 12.06 0.13 15.09
CA SER A 195 12.94 1.28 14.89
C SER A 195 13.64 1.20 13.54
N SER A 196 13.69 2.31 12.81
CA SER A 196 14.43 2.38 11.55
C SER A 196 15.92 2.61 11.81
N THR A 197 16.74 1.71 11.26
CA THR A 197 18.20 1.83 11.25
C THR A 197 18.73 2.23 9.86
N VAL A 198 17.84 2.39 8.88
CA VAL A 198 18.11 2.71 7.47
C VAL A 198 17.63 4.13 7.13
N GLY A 199 18.01 4.62 5.95
CA GLY A 199 17.55 5.92 5.44
C GLY A 199 17.89 7.07 6.38
N GLU A 200 16.90 7.91 6.65
CA GLU A 200 16.98 9.04 7.57
C GLU A 200 16.92 8.63 9.05
N ARG A 201 16.61 7.35 9.33
CA ARG A 201 16.53 6.76 10.67
C ARG A 201 15.45 7.37 11.57
N GLY A 202 14.54 8.13 10.98
CA GLY A 202 13.25 8.51 11.55
C GLY A 202 12.17 8.02 10.60
N VAL A 203 11.06 7.56 11.15
CA VAL A 203 9.91 7.08 10.40
C VAL A 203 8.62 7.69 10.93
N ARG A 204 7.70 7.94 10.01
CA ARG A 204 6.42 8.63 10.25
C ARG A 204 5.32 7.98 9.42
N ASP A 205 4.08 8.27 9.79
CA ASP A 205 2.90 7.93 9.00
C ASP A 205 2.85 6.43 8.60
N PRO A 206 2.93 5.49 9.57
CA PRO A 206 2.95 4.07 9.27
C PRO A 206 1.60 3.56 8.73
N PHE A 207 1.66 2.78 7.65
CA PHE A 207 0.55 1.98 7.17
C PHE A 207 0.78 0.49 7.39
N LEU A 208 -0.18 -0.17 8.05
CA LEU A 208 -0.13 -1.59 8.39
C LEU A 208 -1.20 -2.37 7.62
N LEU A 209 -0.77 -3.22 6.69
CA LEU A 209 -1.64 -4.06 5.88
C LEU A 209 -1.54 -5.53 6.31
N ARG A 210 -2.69 -6.22 6.40
CA ARG A 210 -2.78 -7.68 6.34
C ARG A 210 -2.95 -8.12 4.89
N SER A 211 -2.12 -9.07 4.44
CA SER A 211 -2.22 -9.68 3.12
C SER A 211 -3.61 -10.27 2.86
N PRO A 212 -4.04 -10.42 1.59
CA PRO A 212 -5.35 -10.97 1.24
C PRO A 212 -5.64 -12.36 1.83
N GLU A 213 -4.60 -13.19 1.98
CA GLU A 213 -4.71 -14.54 2.52
C GLU A 213 -4.48 -14.60 4.04
N GLY A 214 -4.25 -13.45 4.69
CA GLY A 214 -4.36 -13.30 6.13
C GLY A 214 -3.14 -13.64 6.99
N ASP A 215 -2.08 -14.25 6.44
CA ASP A 215 -0.90 -14.74 7.19
C ASP A 215 0.41 -13.95 6.96
N SER A 216 0.34 -12.85 6.21
CA SER A 216 1.44 -11.90 6.08
C SER A 216 0.98 -10.49 6.44
N PHE A 217 1.85 -9.74 7.07
CA PHE A 217 1.64 -8.37 7.51
C PHE A 217 2.78 -7.49 7.05
N TYR A 218 2.44 -6.34 6.50
CA TYR A 218 3.38 -5.38 5.94
C TYR A 218 3.18 -4.04 6.63
N LEU A 219 4.25 -3.51 7.23
CA LEU A 219 4.25 -2.15 7.75
C LEU A 219 5.16 -1.29 6.88
N ILE A 220 4.58 -0.31 6.19
CA ILE A 220 5.33 0.71 5.45
C ILE A 220 5.27 2.05 6.18
N ALA A 221 6.29 2.89 6.03
CA ALA A 221 6.31 4.20 6.66
C ALA A 221 7.14 5.20 5.84
N THR A 222 6.84 6.49 6.00
CA THR A 222 7.65 7.60 5.51
C THR A 222 9.08 7.49 6.07
N ASP A 223 10.11 7.52 5.23
CA ASP A 223 11.51 7.69 5.67
C ASP A 223 11.82 9.19 5.86
N LEU A 224 11.66 9.69 7.09
CA LEU A 224 11.86 11.09 7.42
C LEU A 224 12.21 11.26 8.90
N SER A 225 13.32 11.94 9.18
CA SER A 225 13.58 12.49 10.52
C SER A 225 13.54 14.01 10.51
N VAL A 226 12.40 14.57 10.95
CA VAL A 226 12.25 16.01 11.16
C VAL A 226 13.20 16.48 12.26
N TYR A 227 13.41 15.65 13.29
CA TYR A 227 14.30 15.98 14.39
C TYR A 227 15.74 16.21 13.91
N THR A 228 16.33 15.27 13.18
CA THR A 228 17.73 15.39 12.70
C THR A 228 17.87 16.45 11.62
N ARG A 229 16.79 16.76 10.89
CA ARG A 229 16.71 17.89 9.95
C ARG A 229 16.55 19.26 10.63
N GLY A 230 16.50 19.33 11.95
CA GLY A 230 16.48 20.59 12.72
C GLY A 230 15.08 21.15 12.99
N GLY A 231 14.04 20.34 12.83
CA GLY A 231 12.66 20.73 13.05
C GLY A 231 12.00 21.40 11.84
N TRP A 232 10.66 21.44 11.85
CA TRP A 232 9.84 22.11 10.83
C TRP A 232 10.10 23.62 10.71
N GLY A 233 10.71 24.25 11.72
CA GLY A 233 11.01 25.70 11.75
C GLY A 233 12.39 26.11 11.22
N SER A 234 13.21 25.17 10.75
CA SER A 234 14.53 25.50 10.18
C SER A 234 14.38 26.24 8.82
N ASN A 235 15.31 27.14 8.48
CA ASN A 235 15.22 28.04 7.30
C ASN A 235 14.67 27.32 6.04
N ASN A 236 13.47 27.76 5.60
CA ASN A 236 12.62 27.27 4.48
C ASN A 236 11.59 26.16 4.79
N GLY A 237 11.43 25.74 6.04
CA GLY A 237 10.27 24.95 6.51
C GLY A 237 9.98 23.64 5.76
N ALA A 238 8.70 23.24 5.75
CA ALA A 238 8.23 22.01 5.10
C ALA A 238 8.60 21.92 3.60
N GLN A 239 8.66 23.04 2.90
CA GLN A 239 9.06 23.08 1.50
C GLN A 239 10.49 22.58 1.26
N LYS A 240 11.44 22.89 2.15
CA LYS A 240 12.79 22.32 2.03
C LYS A 240 12.75 20.80 2.11
N PHE A 241 11.83 20.25 2.92
CA PHE A 241 11.71 18.81 3.12
C PHE A 241 11.03 18.15 1.93
N THR A 242 10.08 18.81 1.28
CA THR A 242 9.46 18.29 0.06
C THR A 242 10.40 18.29 -1.14
N ILE A 243 11.44 19.12 -1.19
CA ILE A 243 12.42 19.12 -2.31
C ILE A 243 13.69 18.29 -2.06
N THR A 244 14.05 18.07 -0.78
CA THR A 244 15.26 17.33 -0.36
C THR A 244 14.95 16.07 0.45
N GLY A 245 13.70 15.61 0.43
CA GLY A 245 13.24 14.47 1.21
C GLY A 245 13.73 13.14 0.65
N SER A 246 13.60 12.10 1.46
CA SER A 246 13.76 10.73 0.99
C SER A 246 12.71 10.41 -0.08
N ARG A 247 13.15 9.76 -1.17
CA ARG A 247 12.29 9.21 -2.24
C ARG A 247 11.89 7.76 -1.95
N ALA A 248 12.22 7.30 -0.75
CA ALA A 248 12.03 5.94 -0.32
C ALA A 248 11.06 5.84 0.85
N ILE A 249 10.51 4.65 1.01
CA ILE A 249 9.72 4.24 2.17
C ILE A 249 10.48 3.17 2.94
N THR A 250 10.20 3.04 4.23
CA THR A 250 10.71 1.91 5.02
C THR A 250 9.65 0.81 5.06
N LEU A 251 10.05 -0.45 4.91
CA LEU A 251 9.18 -1.63 4.98
C LEU A 251 9.66 -2.61 6.06
N TRP A 252 8.71 -3.13 6.83
CA TRP A 252 8.86 -4.31 7.68
C TRP A 252 7.82 -5.37 7.31
N GLU A 253 8.18 -6.64 7.45
CA GLU A 253 7.34 -7.78 7.12
C GLU A 253 7.23 -8.69 8.34
N SER A 254 6.05 -9.29 8.56
CA SER A 254 5.82 -10.27 9.62
C SER A 254 4.78 -11.29 9.19
N HIS A 255 4.80 -12.47 9.80
CA HIS A 255 3.76 -13.50 9.64
C HIS A 255 2.88 -13.67 10.87
N ASP A 256 3.14 -12.92 11.95
CA ASP A 256 2.45 -13.08 13.23
C ASP A 256 2.32 -11.77 14.03
N LEU A 257 2.58 -10.62 13.41
CA LEU A 257 2.60 -9.28 14.00
C LEU A 257 3.63 -9.07 15.13
N VAL A 258 4.47 -10.06 15.42
CA VAL A 258 5.43 -10.03 16.54
C VAL A 258 6.86 -10.19 16.06
N ASN A 259 7.11 -11.16 15.20
CA ASN A 259 8.40 -11.42 14.60
C ASN A 259 8.48 -10.66 13.28
N TRP A 260 9.14 -9.50 13.33
CA TRP A 260 9.32 -8.62 12.19
C TRP A 260 10.71 -8.81 11.59
N THR A 261 10.80 -8.67 10.26
CA THR A 261 12.09 -8.54 9.58
C THR A 261 12.83 -7.28 10.04
N GLU A 262 14.11 -7.17 9.71
CA GLU A 262 14.78 -5.86 9.73
C GLU A 262 14.11 -4.90 8.73
N GLY A 263 14.15 -3.60 9.04
CA GLY A 263 13.58 -2.57 8.18
C GLY A 263 14.36 -2.42 6.88
N ARG A 264 13.66 -2.45 5.74
CA ARG A 264 14.25 -2.24 4.41
C ARG A 264 13.87 -0.87 3.87
N LEU A 265 14.83 -0.17 3.28
CA LEU A 265 14.58 1.08 2.56
C LEU A 265 14.29 0.77 1.10
N ILE A 266 13.16 1.24 0.58
CA ILE A 266 12.68 0.96 -0.77
C ILE A 266 12.41 2.28 -1.49
N GLU A 267 13.20 2.56 -2.53
CA GLU A 267 12.97 3.72 -3.38
C GLU A 267 11.77 3.49 -4.31
N VAL A 268 10.67 4.21 -4.07
CA VAL A 268 9.40 4.05 -4.79
C VAL A 268 9.03 5.27 -5.63
N ALA A 269 9.62 6.43 -5.35
CA ALA A 269 9.29 7.68 -6.02
C ALA A 269 10.02 7.84 -7.35
N HIS A 270 9.41 8.63 -8.24
CA HIS A 270 10.00 9.03 -9.51
C HIS A 270 11.43 9.64 -9.31
N PRO A 271 12.39 9.50 -10.25
CA PRO A 271 13.74 10.07 -10.10
C PRO A 271 13.77 11.59 -9.89
N MET A 272 12.80 12.29 -10.48
CA MET A 272 12.61 13.74 -10.29
C MET A 272 11.73 14.09 -9.08
N ALA A 273 11.27 13.10 -8.30
CA ALA A 273 10.50 13.37 -7.09
C ALA A 273 11.34 14.13 -6.06
N GLY A 274 10.64 14.91 -5.25
CA GLY A 274 11.24 15.56 -4.10
C GLY A 274 11.17 14.72 -2.82
N MET A 275 10.17 13.84 -2.68
CA MET A 275 9.94 12.98 -1.53
C MET A 275 8.96 11.81 -1.83
N ALA A 276 8.83 10.84 -0.92
CA ALA A 276 7.71 9.89 -0.86
C ALA A 276 7.17 9.80 0.57
N TRP A 277 6.04 10.45 0.84
CA TRP A 277 5.50 10.63 2.19
C TRP A 277 4.09 10.06 2.35
N ALA A 278 3.74 9.74 3.59
CA ALA A 278 2.48 9.14 4.01
C ALA A 278 2.06 7.98 3.09
N PRO A 279 2.88 6.92 3.00
CA PRO A 279 2.60 5.83 2.11
C PRO A 279 1.52 4.92 2.69
N GLU A 280 0.55 4.56 1.87
CA GLU A 280 -0.41 3.49 2.13
C GLU A 280 -0.41 2.46 0.99
N MET A 281 -1.12 1.35 1.18
CA MET A 281 -1.25 0.35 0.12
C MET A 281 -2.60 -0.38 0.12
N ILE A 282 -3.03 -0.78 -1.07
CA ILE A 282 -4.18 -1.68 -1.27
C ILE A 282 -3.76 -2.84 -2.17
N TYR A 283 -4.33 -4.03 -1.94
CA TYR A 283 -4.13 -5.16 -2.86
C TYR A 283 -5.16 -5.13 -3.99
N SER A 284 -4.69 -5.15 -5.23
CA SER A 284 -5.54 -5.26 -6.41
C SER A 284 -5.75 -6.73 -6.76
N GLU A 285 -6.95 -7.24 -6.56
CA GLU A 285 -7.34 -8.59 -6.97
C GLU A 285 -7.25 -8.76 -8.51
N GLU A 286 -7.47 -7.68 -9.26
CA GLU A 286 -7.44 -7.68 -10.72
C GLU A 286 -6.02 -7.95 -11.27
N THR A 287 -5.01 -7.31 -10.68
CA THR A 287 -3.62 -7.44 -11.14
C THR A 287 -2.80 -8.43 -10.30
N GLY A 288 -3.30 -8.78 -9.12
CA GLY A 288 -2.60 -9.60 -8.14
C GLY A 288 -1.39 -8.89 -7.52
N GLU A 289 -1.44 -7.57 -7.40
CA GLU A 289 -0.34 -6.70 -6.95
C GLU A 289 -0.75 -5.82 -5.77
N TYR A 290 0.22 -5.50 -4.91
CA TYR A 290 0.11 -4.40 -3.96
C TYR A 290 0.31 -3.08 -4.69
N VAL A 291 -0.67 -2.19 -4.60
CA VAL A 291 -0.62 -0.81 -5.10
C VAL A 291 -0.22 0.06 -3.93
N ILE A 292 1.02 0.56 -3.95
CA ILE A 292 1.56 1.45 -2.91
C ILE A 292 1.45 2.88 -3.42
N PHE A 293 0.79 3.75 -2.67
CA PHE A 293 0.57 5.14 -3.04
C PHE A 293 1.05 6.09 -1.94
N PHE A 294 1.52 7.26 -2.35
CA PHE A 294 2.20 8.21 -1.48
C PHE A 294 2.16 9.63 -2.05
N SER A 295 2.33 10.61 -1.18
CA SER A 295 2.43 12.03 -1.54
C SER A 295 3.83 12.36 -2.05
N SER A 296 3.91 13.08 -3.17
CA SER A 296 5.17 13.56 -3.76
C SER A 296 4.99 14.86 -4.54
N THR A 297 6.06 15.64 -4.65
CA THR A 297 6.23 16.71 -5.64
C THR A 297 7.17 16.24 -6.76
N ILE A 298 7.06 16.80 -7.96
CA ILE A 298 8.02 16.57 -9.05
C ILE A 298 8.82 17.85 -9.30
N LEU A 299 10.14 17.70 -9.38
CA LEU A 299 11.08 18.77 -9.65
C LEU A 299 11.51 18.78 -11.13
N ASN A 300 12.08 19.89 -11.58
CA ASN A 300 12.81 19.92 -12.84
C ASN A 300 14.11 19.11 -12.76
N GLU A 301 14.75 18.85 -13.91
CA GLU A 301 16.02 18.10 -13.98
C GLU A 301 17.14 18.72 -13.13
N ALA A 302 17.20 20.07 -13.07
CA ALA A 302 18.17 20.78 -12.24
C ALA A 302 17.87 20.69 -10.73
N ARG A 303 16.71 20.10 -10.37
CA ARG A 303 16.20 19.92 -9.00
C ARG A 303 16.19 21.21 -8.18
N ASN A 304 15.97 22.35 -8.83
CA ASN A 304 15.93 23.67 -8.21
C ASN A 304 14.58 24.37 -8.37
N ALA A 305 13.62 23.74 -9.03
CA ALA A 305 12.25 24.20 -9.15
C ALA A 305 11.28 23.02 -9.09
N ILE A 306 10.16 23.21 -8.39
CA ILE A 306 9.00 22.31 -8.47
C ILE A 306 8.35 22.51 -9.84
N ILE A 307 7.98 21.43 -10.54
CA ILE A 307 7.22 21.47 -11.80
C ILE A 307 5.82 20.86 -11.65
N GLU A 308 5.64 19.92 -10.72
CA GLU A 308 4.32 19.45 -10.29
C GLU A 308 4.22 19.53 -8.76
N ARG A 309 3.18 20.21 -8.26
CA ARG A 309 2.91 20.36 -6.83
C ARG A 309 2.51 19.02 -6.21
N ASP A 310 2.55 18.96 -4.88
CA ASP A 310 2.26 17.77 -4.10
C ASP A 310 0.95 17.12 -4.54
N CYS A 311 1.03 15.86 -4.97
CA CYS A 311 -0.11 15.01 -5.28
C CYS A 311 0.22 13.56 -5.00
N ILE A 312 -0.75 12.68 -5.24
CA ILE A 312 -0.62 11.26 -4.92
C ILE A 312 -0.12 10.51 -6.14
N TYR A 313 0.96 9.76 -5.96
CA TYR A 313 1.55 8.86 -6.94
C TYR A 313 1.47 7.43 -6.43
N TYR A 314 1.60 6.46 -7.33
CA TYR A 314 1.64 5.05 -6.97
C TYR A 314 2.70 4.27 -7.75
N THR A 315 3.11 3.14 -7.18
CA THR A 315 3.82 2.04 -7.83
C THR A 315 3.14 0.72 -7.44
N THR A 316 3.37 -0.33 -8.21
CA THR A 316 2.85 -1.68 -7.92
C THR A 316 3.97 -2.69 -7.76
N THR A 317 3.73 -3.70 -6.91
CA THR A 317 4.67 -4.80 -6.67
C THR A 317 3.92 -6.08 -6.29
N ARG A 318 4.51 -7.24 -6.57
CA ARG A 318 4.06 -8.54 -6.04
C ARG A 318 4.87 -9.01 -4.84
N ASP A 319 6.14 -8.60 -4.75
CA ASP A 319 7.14 -9.22 -3.88
C ASP A 319 7.93 -8.24 -3.01
N PHE A 320 7.62 -6.94 -3.11
CA PHE A 320 8.33 -5.84 -2.44
C PHE A 320 9.84 -5.78 -2.76
N VAL A 321 10.22 -6.23 -3.96
CA VAL A 321 11.57 -6.12 -4.54
C VAL A 321 11.47 -5.52 -5.93
N HIS A 322 10.52 -5.98 -6.73
CA HIS A 322 10.29 -5.52 -8.09
C HIS A 322 9.09 -4.58 -8.13
N PHE A 323 9.33 -3.37 -8.62
CA PHE A 323 8.36 -2.29 -8.63
C PHE A 323 8.13 -1.79 -10.05
N THR A 324 6.87 -1.49 -10.39
CA THR A 324 6.55 -0.77 -11.62
C THR A 324 7.01 0.68 -11.53
N LYS A 325 7.15 1.33 -12.69
CA LYS A 325 7.45 2.77 -12.72
C LYS A 325 6.34 3.56 -12.04
N THR A 326 6.72 4.54 -11.23
CA THR A 326 5.81 5.45 -10.55
C THR A 326 4.89 6.17 -11.56
N LYS A 327 3.60 6.23 -11.25
CA LYS A 327 2.58 6.96 -12.02
C LYS A 327 1.78 7.86 -11.08
N LYS A 328 1.15 8.90 -11.62
CA LYS A 328 0.21 9.72 -10.84
C LYS A 328 -1.05 8.90 -10.54
N PHE A 329 -1.56 8.99 -9.31
CA PHE A 329 -2.69 8.21 -8.81
C PHE A 329 -3.96 9.06 -8.64
N LEU A 330 -3.85 10.19 -7.93
CA LEU A 330 -4.94 11.15 -7.73
C LEU A 330 -4.50 12.53 -8.19
N LYS A 331 -5.43 13.29 -8.79
CA LYS A 331 -5.14 14.62 -9.34
C LYS A 331 -5.26 15.70 -8.28
N ASN A 332 -4.41 16.71 -8.40
CA ASN A 332 -4.59 17.99 -7.73
C ASN A 332 -5.97 18.57 -8.04
N GLN A 333 -6.52 19.36 -7.11
CA GLN A 333 -7.86 19.93 -7.24
C GLN A 333 -7.79 21.40 -7.65
N PRO A 334 -8.63 21.91 -8.57
CA PRO A 334 -8.58 23.30 -9.00
C PRO A 334 -8.96 24.25 -7.86
N TYR A 335 -8.28 25.40 -7.70
CA TYR A 335 -8.66 26.41 -6.69
C TYR A 335 -10.14 26.82 -6.82
N PRO A 336 -10.85 27.08 -5.71
CA PRO A 336 -12.21 27.58 -5.79
C PRO A 336 -12.23 28.90 -6.56
N ASN A 337 -13.18 29.05 -7.50
CA ASN A 337 -13.32 30.21 -8.38
C ASN A 337 -12.21 30.42 -9.45
N GLY A 338 -11.42 29.38 -9.76
CA GLY A 338 -10.39 29.47 -10.80
C GLY A 338 -9.21 30.37 -10.43
N GLY A 339 -8.92 30.48 -9.13
CA GLY A 339 -7.79 31.22 -8.59
C GLY A 339 -6.43 30.56 -8.89
N GLU A 340 -5.37 31.27 -8.50
CA GLU A 340 -4.00 30.75 -8.49
C GLU A 340 -3.51 30.65 -7.04
N ASP A 341 -2.43 29.90 -6.84
CA ASP A 341 -1.71 29.78 -5.58
C ASP A 341 -1.44 31.18 -4.98
N PRO A 342 -2.01 31.52 -3.82
CA PRO A 342 -1.79 32.83 -3.22
C PRO A 342 -0.36 33.02 -2.68
N GLN A 343 0.44 31.95 -2.60
CA GLN A 343 1.87 31.95 -2.22
C GLN A 343 2.82 31.95 -3.43
N LYS A 344 2.31 32.23 -4.64
CA LYS A 344 3.03 32.29 -5.95
C LYS A 344 4.42 32.96 -5.93
N ALA A 345 4.68 33.90 -5.01
CA ALA A 345 5.93 34.67 -4.95
C ALA A 345 6.97 34.17 -3.92
N SER A 346 6.59 33.38 -2.90
CA SER A 346 7.52 32.90 -1.87
C SER A 346 7.98 31.46 -2.11
N ASP A 347 7.18 30.65 -2.79
CA ASP A 347 7.31 29.20 -2.68
C ASP A 347 8.09 28.55 -3.85
N SER A 348 7.89 29.03 -5.07
CA SER A 348 8.68 28.61 -6.24
C SER A 348 8.27 29.49 -7.41
N PRO A 349 9.00 30.58 -7.74
CA PRO A 349 8.66 31.45 -8.87
C PRO A 349 8.73 30.74 -10.24
N GLN A 350 9.07 29.44 -10.27
CA GLN A 350 9.21 28.59 -11.45
C GLN A 350 8.24 27.39 -11.48
N ALA A 351 7.31 27.27 -10.52
CA ALA A 351 6.30 26.21 -10.55
C ALA A 351 5.35 26.36 -11.76
N ILE A 352 5.21 25.28 -12.53
CA ILE A 352 4.58 25.28 -13.86
C ILE A 352 3.04 25.13 -13.77
N ASN A 353 2.49 24.77 -12.61
CA ASN A 353 1.07 24.48 -12.43
C ASN A 353 0.49 25.05 -11.12
N ASN A 354 0.29 26.38 -11.07
CA ASN A 354 -0.10 27.12 -9.86
C ASN A 354 -1.62 27.33 -9.72
N ASN A 355 -2.45 26.76 -10.58
CA ASN A 355 -3.92 26.88 -10.55
C ASN A 355 -4.60 25.67 -9.88
N GLU A 356 -3.83 24.74 -9.34
CA GLU A 356 -4.33 23.57 -8.61
C GLU A 356 -3.75 23.51 -7.19
N ARG A 357 -4.58 23.05 -6.24
CA ARG A 357 -4.25 22.82 -4.83
C ARG A 357 -3.47 21.53 -4.65
N LYS A 358 -2.58 21.53 -3.66
CA LYS A 358 -1.89 20.32 -3.18
C LYS A 358 -2.92 19.34 -2.63
N ILE A 359 -2.69 18.05 -2.91
CA ILE A 359 -3.33 16.98 -2.16
C ILE A 359 -2.24 16.11 -1.54
N ILE A 360 -2.42 15.78 -0.27
CA ILE A 360 -1.50 14.95 0.51
C ILE A 360 -2.31 13.91 1.28
N ASP A 361 -1.63 12.98 1.94
CA ASP A 361 -2.17 11.98 2.85
C ASP A 361 -3.40 11.26 2.28
N ALA A 362 -3.14 10.27 1.43
CA ALA A 362 -4.22 9.49 0.82
C ALA A 362 -4.46 8.21 1.61
N ALA A 363 -5.74 7.89 1.79
CA ALA A 363 -6.19 6.56 2.17
C ALA A 363 -7.17 6.01 1.14
N VAL A 364 -7.13 4.69 0.87
CA VAL A 364 -8.03 4.04 -0.09
C VAL A 364 -8.60 2.72 0.46
N MET A 365 -9.92 2.55 0.36
CA MET A 365 -10.61 1.32 0.72
C MET A 365 -11.61 0.91 -0.37
N LYS A 366 -11.70 -0.40 -0.66
CA LYS A 366 -12.75 -0.97 -1.51
C LYS A 366 -14.01 -1.22 -0.68
N ILE A 367 -15.14 -0.64 -1.09
CA ILE A 367 -16.46 -0.78 -0.46
C ILE A 367 -17.47 -1.11 -1.56
N GLY A 368 -17.96 -2.35 -1.59
CA GLY A 368 -18.79 -2.84 -2.67
C GLY A 368 -18.06 -2.80 -4.02
N ASP A 369 -18.70 -2.19 -5.01
CA ASP A 369 -18.16 -2.07 -6.38
C ASP A 369 -17.20 -0.88 -6.55
N TYR A 370 -17.02 -0.05 -5.52
CA TYR A 370 -16.24 1.18 -5.60
C TYR A 370 -14.99 1.12 -4.72
N TYR A 371 -13.94 1.80 -5.16
CA TYR A 371 -12.84 2.26 -4.33
C TYR A 371 -13.16 3.68 -3.85
N TYR A 372 -13.02 3.93 -2.55
CA TYR A 372 -13.15 5.26 -1.96
C TYR A 372 -11.79 5.74 -1.51
N SER A 373 -11.43 6.96 -1.89
CA SER A 373 -10.25 7.65 -1.37
C SER A 373 -10.65 8.71 -0.36
N ALA A 374 -9.79 8.97 0.60
CA ALA A 374 -9.81 10.18 1.42
C ALA A 374 -8.46 10.86 1.28
N THR A 375 -8.45 12.17 1.03
CA THR A 375 -7.22 12.96 0.88
C THR A 375 -7.31 14.28 1.62
N LYS A 376 -6.17 14.83 2.00
CA LYS A 376 -6.06 16.15 2.61
C LYS A 376 -5.74 17.22 1.58
N ASP A 377 -6.49 18.33 1.57
CA ASP A 377 -6.06 19.59 0.92
C ASP A 377 -4.81 20.15 1.63
N GLY A 378 -3.65 19.97 1.01
CA GLY A 378 -2.36 20.36 1.58
C GLY A 378 -2.13 21.87 1.64
N ASP A 379 -2.95 22.67 0.96
CA ASP A 379 -2.83 24.14 1.03
C ASP A 379 -3.83 24.80 1.99
N ASN A 380 -4.78 24.03 2.55
CA ASN A 380 -5.86 24.54 3.38
C ASN A 380 -6.71 25.65 2.72
N HIS A 381 -6.91 25.56 1.40
CA HIS A 381 -7.56 26.61 0.60
C HIS A 381 -8.99 26.29 0.16
N GLU A 382 -9.40 25.04 0.21
CA GLU A 382 -10.79 24.67 0.04
C GLU A 382 -11.61 25.13 1.24
N GLN A 383 -12.60 26.01 1.00
CA GLN A 383 -13.40 26.63 2.06
C GLN A 383 -14.15 25.61 2.92
N ASN A 384 -14.50 24.47 2.31
CA ASN A 384 -15.21 23.36 2.94
C ASN A 384 -14.41 22.05 2.86
N GLY A 385 -13.09 22.09 2.62
CA GLY A 385 -12.36 20.87 2.23
C GLY A 385 -11.27 20.49 3.21
N GLY A 386 -11.60 19.85 4.32
CA GLY A 386 -10.60 19.25 5.21
C GLY A 386 -10.10 17.91 4.72
N ILE A 387 -11.02 16.97 4.53
CA ILE A 387 -10.72 15.64 4.00
C ILE A 387 -11.67 15.42 2.82
N LEU A 388 -11.12 15.44 1.61
CA LEU A 388 -11.85 15.20 0.37
C LEU A 388 -12.04 13.70 0.17
N VAL A 389 -13.29 13.26 0.08
CA VAL A 389 -13.65 11.88 -0.25
C VAL A 389 -14.03 11.80 -1.72
N GLN A 390 -13.38 10.89 -2.45
CA GLN A 390 -13.69 10.57 -3.84
C GLN A 390 -13.97 9.07 -3.99
N ARG A 391 -14.57 8.69 -5.12
CA ARG A 391 -14.76 7.27 -5.47
C ARG A 391 -14.47 6.97 -6.93
N THR A 392 -14.18 5.71 -7.24
CA THR A 392 -14.08 5.18 -8.60
C THR A 392 -14.44 3.68 -8.64
N THR A 393 -14.76 3.16 -9.82
CA THR A 393 -14.81 1.70 -10.09
C THR A 393 -13.54 1.17 -10.74
N ASP A 394 -12.68 2.04 -11.26
CA ASP A 394 -11.40 1.70 -11.88
C ASP A 394 -10.27 2.36 -11.09
N LEU A 395 -9.54 1.54 -10.32
CA LEU A 395 -8.45 1.99 -9.45
C LEU A 395 -7.32 2.68 -10.24
N PHE A 396 -7.12 2.31 -11.50
CA PHE A 396 -5.97 2.77 -12.31
C PHE A 396 -6.32 3.88 -13.31
N ASP A 397 -7.60 4.16 -13.55
CA ASP A 397 -8.04 5.32 -14.32
C ASP A 397 -8.07 6.60 -13.47
N ILE A 398 -7.00 7.38 -13.56
CA ILE A 398 -6.85 8.65 -12.84
C ILE A 398 -7.96 9.68 -13.16
N ASP A 399 -8.65 9.58 -14.31
CA ASP A 399 -9.71 10.50 -14.72
C ASP A 399 -11.10 10.09 -14.19
N SER A 400 -11.22 8.88 -13.63
CA SER A 400 -12.50 8.31 -13.19
C SER A 400 -12.91 8.67 -11.77
N TRP A 401 -12.03 9.32 -10.99
CA TRP A 401 -12.28 9.66 -9.59
C TRP A 401 -13.28 10.81 -9.46
N GLU A 402 -14.43 10.54 -8.85
CA GLU A 402 -15.51 11.50 -8.64
C GLU A 402 -15.59 11.93 -7.18
N LYS A 403 -15.74 13.24 -6.92
CA LYS A 403 -15.98 13.75 -5.56
C LYS A 403 -17.30 13.20 -5.01
N VAL A 404 -17.27 12.73 -3.77
CA VAL A 404 -18.45 12.33 -3.00
C VAL A 404 -18.85 13.45 -2.04
N PHE A 405 -17.95 13.84 -1.13
CA PHE A 405 -18.13 14.94 -0.17
C PHE A 405 -16.77 15.39 0.40
N ASP A 406 -16.75 16.52 1.11
CA ASP A 406 -15.68 16.82 2.07
C ASP A 406 -16.17 16.57 3.50
N LEU A 407 -15.33 15.96 4.35
CA LEU A 407 -15.75 15.50 5.69
C LEU A 407 -16.36 16.61 6.57
N ASP A 408 -15.91 17.85 6.44
CA ASP A 408 -16.45 18.99 7.18
C ASP A 408 -17.83 19.45 6.70
N GLU A 409 -18.27 19.06 5.51
CA GLU A 409 -19.64 19.29 5.01
C GLU A 409 -20.68 18.53 5.86
N LEU A 410 -20.27 17.47 6.57
CA LEU A 410 -21.12 16.73 7.51
C LEU A 410 -21.38 17.47 8.83
N GLY A 411 -20.69 18.60 9.09
CA GLY A 411 -20.98 19.48 10.22
C GLY A 411 -20.55 18.98 11.60
N PHE A 412 -19.66 18.00 11.67
CA PHE A 412 -19.17 17.45 12.93
C PHE A 412 -18.45 18.48 13.81
N GLN A 413 -18.62 18.33 15.12
CA GLN A 413 -17.90 19.09 16.12
C GLN A 413 -16.69 18.31 16.62
N VAL A 414 -15.52 18.94 16.57
CA VAL A 414 -14.25 18.41 17.01
C VAL A 414 -13.74 19.29 18.13
N GLN A 415 -13.66 18.74 19.36
CA GLN A 415 -13.12 19.46 20.53
C GLN A 415 -13.78 20.85 20.74
N GLY A 416 -15.10 20.93 20.51
CA GLY A 416 -15.87 22.16 20.70
C GLY A 416 -15.78 23.19 19.57
N ARG A 417 -15.20 22.83 18.42
CA ARG A 417 -15.23 23.64 17.18
C ARG A 417 -15.74 22.82 15.99
N THR A 418 -16.36 23.46 15.02
CA THR A 418 -16.68 22.82 13.74
C THR A 418 -15.40 22.36 13.06
N ALA A 419 -15.35 21.08 12.63
CA ALA A 419 -14.27 20.59 11.79
C ALA A 419 -14.17 21.47 10.53
N ASN A 420 -12.96 21.78 10.11
CA ASN A 420 -12.73 22.53 8.88
C ASN A 420 -11.35 22.18 8.31
N ASN A 421 -11.03 22.77 7.17
CA ASN A 421 -9.78 22.51 6.48
C ASN A 421 -8.52 22.70 7.34
N THR A 422 -8.49 23.61 8.30
CA THR A 422 -7.30 23.80 9.14
C THR A 422 -7.17 22.82 10.31
N CYS A 423 -8.03 21.81 10.40
CA CYS A 423 -8.15 20.96 11.59
C CYS A 423 -7.56 19.57 11.45
N LEU A 424 -7.74 18.93 10.29
CA LEU A 424 -7.57 17.50 10.08
C LEU A 424 -6.57 17.23 8.96
N GLU A 425 -5.76 16.19 9.11
CA GLU A 425 -4.86 15.59 8.11
C GLU A 425 -4.80 14.07 8.32
N GLY A 426 -4.01 13.34 7.53
CA GLY A 426 -3.83 11.90 7.71
C GLY A 426 -5.12 11.08 7.83
N PRO A 427 -6.03 11.15 6.84
CA PRO A 427 -7.21 10.31 6.86
C PRO A 427 -6.83 8.83 6.81
N GLU A 428 -7.61 7.96 7.46
CA GLU A 428 -7.40 6.50 7.45
C GLU A 428 -8.76 5.78 7.47
N TRP A 429 -8.91 4.75 6.63
CA TRP A 429 -10.12 3.95 6.53
C TRP A 429 -9.98 2.61 7.24
N PHE A 430 -10.97 2.20 8.02
CA PHE A 430 -10.98 0.87 8.64
C PHE A 430 -12.40 0.35 8.79
N TYR A 431 -12.57 -0.96 8.94
CA TYR A 431 -13.88 -1.53 9.32
C TYR A 431 -13.99 -1.60 10.84
N LEU A 432 -15.18 -1.31 11.39
CA LEU A 432 -15.47 -1.64 12.77
C LEU A 432 -15.73 -3.15 12.90
N ASN A 433 -15.21 -3.75 13.99
CA ASN A 433 -15.56 -5.08 14.45
C ASN A 433 -17.07 -5.16 14.67
N LYS A 434 -17.63 -6.34 14.42
CA LYS A 434 -19.07 -6.61 14.53
C LYS A 434 -19.67 -6.18 15.89
N ALA A 435 -18.92 -6.35 16.96
CA ALA A 435 -19.33 -5.98 18.33
C ALA A 435 -19.42 -4.46 18.57
N ASP A 436 -18.76 -3.63 17.75
CA ASP A 436 -18.66 -2.18 17.95
C ASP A 436 -19.57 -1.36 17.03
N ARG A 437 -20.30 -2.04 16.14
CA ARG A 437 -21.24 -1.42 15.20
C ARG A 437 -22.53 -1.02 15.91
N GLN A 438 -23.23 -0.03 15.37
CA GLN A 438 -24.59 0.27 15.85
C GLN A 438 -25.56 -0.88 15.62
N ASP A 439 -25.44 -1.52 14.46
CA ASP A 439 -26.12 -2.75 14.09
C ASP A 439 -25.05 -3.80 13.73
N PRO A 440 -24.91 -4.90 14.50
CA PRO A 440 -23.92 -5.93 14.22
C PRO A 440 -24.01 -6.55 12.82
N ASP A 441 -25.19 -6.53 12.20
CA ASP A 441 -25.43 -7.16 10.90
C ASP A 441 -25.25 -6.19 9.72
N VAL A 442 -24.99 -4.92 9.98
CA VAL A 442 -24.71 -3.90 8.96
C VAL A 442 -23.24 -3.50 9.07
N PRO A 443 -22.40 -3.73 8.05
CA PRO A 443 -21.01 -3.26 8.05
C PRO A 443 -20.94 -1.76 8.36
N GLU A 444 -20.05 -1.40 9.27
CA GLU A 444 -19.81 -0.01 9.64
C GLU A 444 -18.35 0.35 9.36
N ILE A 445 -18.14 1.41 8.59
CA ILE A 445 -16.83 1.87 8.14
C ILE A 445 -16.42 3.03 9.02
N GLY A 446 -15.19 2.99 9.54
CA GLY A 446 -14.56 4.08 10.25
C GLY A 446 -13.69 4.92 9.32
N LEU A 447 -13.72 6.24 9.55
CA LEU A 447 -12.77 7.21 9.00
C LEU A 447 -12.11 7.91 10.17
N MET A 448 -10.79 7.80 10.29
CA MET A 448 -10.04 8.57 11.27
C MET A 448 -9.32 9.72 10.57
N ALA A 449 -9.12 10.84 11.27
CA ALA A 449 -8.20 11.88 10.82
C ALA A 449 -7.44 12.51 12.01
N ASP A 450 -6.16 12.81 11.80
CA ASP A 450 -5.27 13.41 12.80
C ASP A 450 -5.63 14.89 13.00
N PHE A 451 -5.92 15.28 14.23
CA PHE A 451 -6.20 16.67 14.58
C PHE A 451 -4.90 17.47 14.78
N TYR A 452 -4.16 17.67 13.69
CA TYR A 452 -2.82 18.28 13.71
C TYR A 452 -2.79 19.71 14.28
N ALA A 453 -3.91 20.43 14.22
CA ALA A 453 -4.03 21.78 14.76
C ALA A 453 -3.99 21.86 16.30
N ASN A 454 -4.18 20.73 16.99
CA ASN A 454 -3.86 20.63 18.41
C ASN A 454 -3.09 19.33 18.67
N THR A 455 -1.78 19.49 18.88
CA THR A 455 -0.83 18.40 19.08
C THR A 455 -1.07 17.56 20.33
N SER A 456 -2.04 17.91 21.18
CA SER A 456 -2.41 17.15 22.39
C SER A 456 -3.64 16.26 22.23
N VAL A 457 -4.33 16.29 21.08
CA VAL A 457 -5.55 15.50 20.84
C VAL A 457 -5.24 14.25 20.03
N GLY A 458 -4.50 14.40 18.93
CA GLY A 458 -4.24 13.33 17.97
C GLY A 458 -5.48 12.99 17.13
N TYR A 459 -5.62 11.73 16.77
CA TYR A 459 -6.71 11.26 15.92
C TYR A 459 -8.13 11.40 16.47
N ILE A 460 -9.07 11.57 15.55
CA ILE A 460 -10.52 11.62 15.81
C ILE A 460 -11.23 10.64 14.88
N PRO A 461 -11.99 9.68 15.43
CA PRO A 461 -12.78 8.76 14.63
C PRO A 461 -14.16 9.34 14.26
N PHE A 462 -14.55 9.04 13.05
CA PHE A 462 -15.90 9.11 12.51
C PHE A 462 -16.26 7.71 12.02
N SER A 463 -17.54 7.41 11.90
CA SER A 463 -17.98 6.16 11.27
C SER A 463 -19.30 6.32 10.56
N THR A 464 -19.57 5.44 9.60
CA THR A 464 -20.80 5.42 8.83
C THR A 464 -21.21 4.01 8.43
N THR A 465 -22.51 3.78 8.32
CA THR A 465 -23.08 2.61 7.65
C THR A 465 -23.38 2.88 6.17
N ASP A 466 -23.29 4.14 5.73
CA ASP A 466 -23.58 4.57 4.36
C ASP A 466 -22.68 5.76 3.99
N ILE A 467 -21.60 5.49 3.26
CA ILE A 467 -20.65 6.52 2.80
C ILE A 467 -21.28 7.49 1.79
N GLU A 468 -22.41 7.11 1.17
CA GLU A 468 -23.14 7.91 0.20
C GLU A 468 -24.16 8.87 0.84
N ASP A 469 -24.35 8.83 2.16
CA ASP A 469 -25.11 9.83 2.92
C ASP A 469 -24.28 11.11 3.11
N THR A 470 -24.03 11.81 2.00
CA THR A 470 -23.10 12.95 1.89
C THR A 470 -23.47 14.18 2.71
N THR A 471 -24.66 14.21 3.30
CA THR A 471 -25.14 15.32 4.16
C THR A 471 -25.48 14.85 5.57
N ASN A 472 -25.24 13.56 5.87
CA ASN A 472 -25.71 12.90 7.07
C ASN A 472 -27.22 13.08 7.35
N ALA A 473 -28.03 13.21 6.28
CA ALA A 473 -29.47 13.45 6.41
C ALA A 473 -30.22 12.22 6.93
N ASN A 474 -29.67 11.01 6.69
CA ASN A 474 -30.21 9.76 7.19
C ASN A 474 -29.65 9.39 8.57
N GLY A 475 -28.71 10.17 9.11
CA GLY A 475 -28.07 9.91 10.40
C GLY A 475 -27.15 8.69 10.38
N SER A 476 -26.63 8.32 9.21
CA SER A 476 -25.72 7.17 9.05
C SER A 476 -24.33 7.46 9.63
N TRP A 477 -23.88 8.72 9.62
CA TRP A 477 -22.59 9.12 10.16
C TRP A 477 -22.66 9.47 11.65
N ARG A 478 -21.63 9.06 12.40
CA ARG A 478 -21.47 9.38 13.82
C ARG A 478 -20.01 9.59 14.21
N GLN A 479 -19.82 10.07 15.44
CA GLN A 479 -18.53 10.05 16.13
C GLN A 479 -18.56 8.94 17.20
N PRO A 480 -17.85 7.81 16.99
CA PRO A 480 -17.70 6.78 18.00
C PRO A 480 -17.10 7.31 19.32
N THR A 481 -17.38 6.64 20.43
CA THR A 481 -16.62 6.86 21.66
C THR A 481 -15.24 6.26 21.51
N TYR A 482 -14.21 7.01 21.86
CA TYR A 482 -12.82 6.58 21.77
C TYR A 482 -12.01 7.09 22.96
N SER A 483 -10.86 6.47 23.20
CA SER A 483 -9.85 7.04 24.08
C SER A 483 -8.45 6.62 23.63
N TRP A 484 -7.55 7.59 23.66
CA TRP A 484 -6.11 7.35 23.59
C TRP A 484 -5.57 7.16 25.01
N ASP A 485 -4.50 6.39 25.11
CA ASP A 485 -3.84 6.17 26.38
C ASP A 485 -2.92 7.35 26.75
N ALA A 486 -1.67 7.11 27.15
CA ALA A 486 -0.76 8.19 27.51
C ALA A 486 -0.18 8.85 26.25
N GLN A 487 0.13 8.05 25.23
CA GLN A 487 0.76 8.53 24.00
C GLN A 487 -0.25 9.14 23.04
N ILE A 488 0.12 10.31 22.51
CA ILE A 488 -0.55 10.90 21.36
C ILE A 488 -0.43 9.93 20.18
N LYS A 489 -1.54 9.78 19.45
CA LYS A 489 -1.61 9.06 18.19
C LYS A 489 -1.62 10.06 17.05
N ARG A 490 -0.50 10.17 16.34
CA ARG A 490 -0.37 10.89 15.06
C ARG A 490 -0.57 9.91 13.89
N HIS A 491 -0.59 10.43 12.67
CA HIS A 491 -0.87 9.68 11.43
C HIS A 491 -0.44 8.20 11.47
N GLY A 492 -1.36 7.26 11.25
CA GLY A 492 -1.10 5.83 11.08
C GLY A 492 -2.40 5.01 10.93
N THR A 493 -2.30 3.69 11.07
CA THR A 493 -3.36 2.74 10.65
C THR A 493 -3.93 1.90 11.77
N ILE A 494 -5.27 1.72 11.76
CA ILE A 494 -5.97 0.72 12.57
C ILE A 494 -6.15 -0.57 11.78
N LEU A 495 -5.63 -1.67 12.32
CA LEU A 495 -5.86 -3.03 11.84
C LEU A 495 -6.79 -3.77 12.81
N ARG A 496 -7.86 -4.38 12.27
CA ARG A 496 -8.65 -5.37 13.02
C ARG A 496 -7.84 -6.64 13.26
N VAL A 497 -7.86 -7.14 14.49
CA VAL A 497 -7.12 -8.33 14.88
C VAL A 497 -8.02 -9.34 15.58
N THR A 498 -7.72 -10.61 15.39
CA THR A 498 -8.44 -11.71 16.05
C THR A 498 -8.07 -11.78 17.53
N VAL A 499 -8.84 -12.54 18.31
CA VAL A 499 -8.53 -12.79 19.72
C VAL A 499 -7.13 -13.40 19.89
N GLU A 500 -6.78 -14.37 19.04
CA GLU A 500 -5.48 -15.06 19.11
C GLU A 500 -4.31 -14.12 18.78
N GLU A 501 -4.49 -13.22 17.82
CA GLU A 501 -3.49 -12.20 17.48
C GLU A 501 -3.36 -11.16 18.59
N ALA A 502 -4.47 -10.71 19.17
CA ALA A 502 -4.47 -9.78 20.29
C ALA A 502 -3.73 -10.37 21.51
N GLU A 503 -3.96 -11.65 21.86
CA GLU A 503 -3.23 -12.32 22.93
C GLU A 503 -1.73 -12.42 22.65
N ARG A 504 -1.35 -12.80 21.42
CA ARG A 504 0.05 -12.87 20.99
C ARG A 504 0.74 -11.51 21.08
N LEU A 505 0.06 -10.45 20.64
CA LEU A 505 0.53 -9.07 20.75
C LEU A 505 0.72 -8.65 22.22
N LYS A 506 -0.21 -9.00 23.11
CA LYS A 506 -0.10 -8.70 24.54
C LYS A 506 1.05 -9.45 25.22
N GLU A 507 1.32 -10.69 24.81
CA GLU A 507 2.46 -11.47 25.30
C GLU A 507 3.79 -10.84 24.86
N ALA A 508 3.89 -10.44 23.59
CA ALA A 508 5.10 -9.85 23.04
C ALA A 508 5.36 -8.41 23.50
N TYR A 509 4.31 -7.59 23.56
CA TYR A 509 4.38 -6.15 23.78
C TYR A 509 3.47 -5.75 24.96
N PRO A 510 3.88 -6.02 26.21
CA PRO A 510 3.01 -5.89 27.36
C PRO A 510 2.50 -4.46 27.56
N ILE A 511 1.22 -4.34 27.89
CA ILE A 511 0.59 -3.09 28.31
C ILE A 511 0.91 -2.88 29.79
N THR A 512 1.59 -1.78 30.14
CA THR A 512 1.83 -1.46 31.55
C THR A 512 0.57 -0.90 32.20
N ALA A 513 0.19 -1.43 33.37
CA ALA A 513 -0.78 -0.79 34.23
C ALA A 513 -0.25 0.60 34.67
N LYS A 514 -1.11 1.62 34.59
CA LYS A 514 -0.82 3.00 35.00
C LYS A 514 -0.50 3.14 36.48
#